data_AF-A0AAD1ZI22-F1
#
_entry.id   AF-A0AAD1ZI22-F1
#
_cell.length_a   1.000
_cell.length_b   1.000
_cell.length_c   1.000
_cell.angle_alpha   90.00
_cell.angle_beta   90.00
_cell.angle_gamma   90.00
#
_symmetry.space_group_name_H-M   'P 1'
#
loop_
_entity.id
_entity.type
_entity.pdbx_description
1 polymer ?
#
loop_
_entity_poly.entity_id
_entity_poly.type
_entity_poly.pdbx_seq_one_letter_code
_entity_poly.pdbx_strand_id
1 'polypeptide(L)'
;MTTNCVDSMELLAVDSPYDLLFKAVLLIPISHYLLGLLFVLIVFLYNFLEMHVLGDLFTGFRGQPVSLTFNSSSQVYHDVISKCKILHGRYLATPWLCSPHLQTGFLHFFGRPPVVDYKRQLFITSDGGTIALDWLTNADVKKQATQLNDAVQIDGKDPIMIVVPGLTSDSDSAYVKHLVFKMAKSGWNVVVSNHRGLGGVSITSDCLYNAGWTEDVRKVIDHLHCQYPEAPLFAVGTSIGANILVKYLGEDGSNVPLIGAAAICSPWDLSICDRFINRRLVQKFYDKALTFGLKGYADLHHSVLSRLADWEGIKKSRSVRDFDNYATRIVGKYETVDTYYRRCSSSSYVGNVMVPLLCISTIDDPVCTSEAIPWDECRLNNNIVLATTQHGGHLGFFEGITAKSVWWVRAVDEFFGALQSSPLYHRKKEIAVPLINPQESLIDQAPYLNVEEDGLVTAVRSEPIADVGVKHEEDIKQNKSEGDIPHAEEIDHRTREKEDEKIELVGSSDISEHKASGITVPVKKCLNQISRQNRKSLWLLAYIAIITTWPVVGSALLLFLKKKFQNFVSGPSLRR
;
A
#
# COMPACT_ATOMS: atom_id res chain seq x y z
N MET A 1 85.72 34.67 -29.21
CA MET A 1 85.20 34.83 -27.83
C MET A 1 84.09 35.87 -27.89
N THR A 2 82.85 35.60 -27.50
CA THR A 2 82.27 34.31 -27.09
C THR A 2 80.76 34.33 -27.42
N THR A 3 80.19 33.19 -27.78
CA THR A 3 78.76 33.05 -28.09
C THR A 3 77.89 33.21 -26.84
N ASN A 4 76.78 33.94 -26.94
CA ASN A 4 75.62 33.79 -26.07
C ASN A 4 74.36 33.62 -26.93
N CYS A 5 74.09 32.37 -27.29
CA CYS A 5 72.82 31.97 -27.89
C CYS A 5 71.83 31.72 -26.75
N VAL A 6 70.98 32.71 -26.45
CA VAL A 6 69.92 32.61 -25.43
C VAL A 6 68.59 32.89 -26.08
N ASP A 7 68.16 31.92 -26.89
CA ASP A 7 66.84 31.88 -27.51
C ASP A 7 66.41 30.41 -27.67
N SER A 8 65.11 30.14 -27.73
CA SER A 8 64.54 28.82 -28.03
C SER A 8 64.89 27.62 -27.10
N MET A 9 64.91 27.83 -25.77
CA MET A 9 64.65 26.74 -24.80
C MET A 9 63.58 27.14 -23.77
N GLU A 10 62.43 27.60 -24.27
CA GLU A 10 61.21 27.56 -23.48
C GLU A 10 60.90 26.08 -23.15
N LEU A 11 60.85 25.74 -21.87
CA LEU A 11 60.71 24.36 -21.44
C LEU A 11 59.35 23.83 -21.90
N LEU A 12 59.32 22.84 -22.79
CA LEU A 12 58.12 22.06 -23.08
C LEU A 12 57.77 21.22 -21.86
N ALA A 13 57.23 21.87 -20.84
CA ALA A 13 56.55 21.25 -19.73
C ALA A 13 55.42 20.40 -20.30
N VAL A 14 55.65 19.10 -20.34
CA VAL A 14 54.60 18.13 -20.65
C VAL A 14 53.65 18.14 -19.47
N ASP A 15 52.68 19.05 -19.50
CA ASP A 15 51.57 19.13 -18.54
C ASP A 15 51.09 17.70 -18.26
N SER A 16 50.99 17.34 -16.98
CA SER A 16 50.55 16.01 -16.61
C SER A 16 49.18 15.74 -17.24
N PRO A 17 48.85 14.50 -17.65
CA PRO A 17 47.50 14.18 -18.11
C PRO A 17 46.40 14.61 -17.12
N TYR A 18 46.75 14.68 -15.81
CA TYR A 18 45.91 15.23 -14.76
C TYR A 18 45.81 16.76 -14.78
N ASP A 19 46.90 17.49 -15.04
CA ASP A 19 46.90 18.96 -15.16
C ASP A 19 46.14 19.41 -16.40
N LEU A 20 46.33 18.72 -17.53
CA LEU A 20 45.55 18.92 -18.75
C LEU A 20 44.05 18.72 -18.49
N LEU A 21 43.67 17.64 -17.80
CA LEU A 21 42.29 17.34 -17.47
C LEU A 21 41.71 18.38 -16.47
N PHE A 22 42.48 18.82 -15.48
CA PHE A 22 42.08 19.85 -14.52
C PHE A 22 41.91 21.22 -15.20
N LYS A 23 42.82 21.62 -16.09
CA LYS A 23 42.68 22.82 -16.94
C LYS A 23 41.43 22.71 -17.84
N ALA A 24 41.17 21.55 -18.44
CA ALA A 24 39.98 21.32 -19.27
C ALA A 24 38.67 21.41 -18.46
N VAL A 25 38.66 20.92 -17.22
CA VAL A 25 37.55 21.05 -16.26
C VAL A 25 37.32 22.52 -15.88
N LEU A 26 38.38 23.27 -15.55
CA LEU A 26 38.27 24.69 -15.20
C LEU A 26 37.83 25.60 -16.37
N LEU A 27 38.02 25.17 -17.62
CA LEU A 27 37.54 25.88 -18.82
C LEU A 27 36.03 25.74 -19.06
N ILE A 28 35.34 24.81 -18.39
CA ILE A 28 33.89 24.65 -18.48
C ILE A 28 33.22 25.68 -17.54
N PRO A 29 32.28 26.52 -18.03
CA PRO A 29 31.64 27.52 -17.18
C PRO A 29 30.88 26.90 -16.00
N ILE A 30 30.90 27.59 -14.85
CA ILE A 30 30.19 27.20 -13.62
C ILE A 30 28.69 26.93 -13.89
N SER A 31 28.07 27.64 -14.83
CA SER A 31 26.69 27.41 -15.26
C SER A 31 26.42 25.98 -15.77
N HIS A 32 27.39 25.33 -16.41
CA HIS A 32 27.25 23.95 -16.90
C HIS A 32 27.35 22.94 -15.75
N TYR A 33 28.21 23.21 -14.76
CA TYR A 33 28.25 22.42 -13.52
C TYR A 33 26.98 22.55 -12.70
N LEU A 34 26.43 23.77 -12.61
CA LEU A 34 25.13 24.01 -11.95
C LEU A 34 23.98 23.33 -12.70
N LEU A 35 23.96 23.36 -14.04
CA LEU A 35 22.96 22.67 -14.85
C LEU A 35 23.07 21.14 -14.72
N GLY A 36 24.30 20.60 -14.71
CA GLY A 36 24.55 19.18 -14.49
C GLY A 36 24.15 18.72 -13.08
N LEU A 37 24.46 19.52 -12.05
CA LEU A 37 24.03 19.26 -10.68
C LEU A 37 22.49 19.33 -10.55
N LEU A 38 21.85 20.30 -11.20
CA LEU A 38 20.39 20.41 -11.25
C LEU A 38 19.75 19.20 -11.95
N PHE A 39 20.31 18.75 -13.07
CA PHE A 39 19.85 17.54 -13.76
C PHE A 39 19.99 16.29 -12.87
N VAL A 40 21.15 16.10 -12.22
CA VAL A 40 21.36 15.00 -11.27
C VAL A 40 20.41 15.09 -10.08
N LEU A 41 20.12 16.29 -9.57
CA LEU A 41 19.16 16.51 -8.49
C LEU A 41 17.71 16.22 -8.94
N ILE A 42 17.32 16.58 -10.17
CA ILE A 42 16.01 16.26 -10.74
C ILE A 42 15.86 14.74 -10.92
N VAL A 43 16.85 14.07 -11.48
CA VAL A 43 16.85 12.60 -11.63
C VAL A 43 16.83 11.90 -10.27
N PHE A 44 17.61 12.40 -9.30
CA PHE A 44 17.57 11.89 -7.93
C PHE A 44 16.18 12.07 -7.31
N LEU A 45 15.59 13.27 -7.39
CA LEU A 45 14.29 13.57 -6.80
C LEU A 45 13.16 12.77 -7.47
N TYR A 46 13.21 12.58 -8.78
CA TYR A 46 12.28 11.74 -9.54
C TYR A 46 12.26 10.30 -9.00
N ASN A 47 13.43 9.70 -8.80
CA ASN A 47 13.55 8.35 -8.27
C ASN A 47 13.26 8.28 -6.75
N PHE A 48 13.67 9.29 -5.97
CA PHE A 48 13.51 9.33 -4.51
C PHE A 48 12.05 9.56 -4.08
N LEU A 49 11.27 10.31 -4.87
CA LEU A 49 9.83 10.45 -4.68
C LEU A 49 9.02 9.36 -5.41
N GLU A 50 9.67 8.37 -6.02
CA GLU A 50 9.04 7.25 -6.74
C GLU A 50 8.01 7.77 -7.78
N MET A 51 8.41 8.79 -8.55
CA MET A 51 7.59 9.47 -9.55
C MET A 51 7.36 8.61 -10.79
N HIS A 52 6.14 8.61 -11.33
CA HIS A 52 5.78 7.79 -12.50
C HIS A 52 5.28 8.57 -13.72
N VAL A 53 5.23 9.90 -13.66
CA VAL A 53 4.67 10.78 -14.73
C VAL A 53 5.29 10.58 -16.13
N LEU A 54 6.58 10.20 -16.23
CA LEU A 54 7.18 9.90 -17.53
C LEU A 54 6.67 8.57 -18.09
N GLY A 55 6.42 7.57 -17.24
CA GLY A 55 5.80 6.30 -17.62
C GLY A 55 4.33 6.49 -18.04
N ASP A 56 3.59 7.34 -17.33
CA ASP A 56 2.24 7.75 -17.74
C ASP A 56 2.26 8.48 -19.10
N LEU A 57 3.21 9.39 -19.31
CA LEU A 57 3.38 10.10 -20.58
C LEU A 57 3.68 9.14 -21.75
N PHE A 58 4.64 8.21 -21.57
CA PHE A 58 4.97 7.21 -22.61
C PHE A 58 3.83 6.22 -22.88
N THR A 59 2.96 5.95 -21.89
CA THR A 59 1.74 5.15 -22.07
C THR A 59 0.52 5.98 -22.51
N GLY A 60 0.69 7.28 -22.78
CA GLY A 60 -0.35 8.18 -23.26
C GLY A 60 -1.47 8.44 -22.25
N PHE A 61 -1.14 8.45 -20.96
CA PHE A 61 -2.07 8.59 -19.82
C PHE A 61 -3.25 7.60 -19.87
N ARG A 62 -3.01 6.38 -20.36
CA ARG A 62 -4.05 5.32 -20.45
C ARG A 62 -4.28 4.57 -19.13
N GLY A 63 -3.55 4.92 -18.06
CA GLY A 63 -3.56 4.21 -16.78
C GLY A 63 -2.93 2.81 -16.87
N GLN A 64 -3.17 1.99 -15.85
CA GLN A 64 -2.81 0.56 -15.82
C GLN A 64 -4.03 -0.30 -15.51
N PRO A 65 -4.12 -1.53 -16.02
CA PRO A 65 -5.21 -2.45 -15.70
C PRO A 65 -5.17 -2.82 -14.22
N VAL A 66 -6.35 -3.09 -13.65
CA VAL A 66 -6.47 -3.67 -12.32
C VAL A 66 -6.17 -5.17 -12.41
N SER A 67 -5.30 -5.67 -11.53
CA SER A 67 -4.97 -7.10 -11.45
C SER A 67 -5.85 -7.78 -10.40
N LEU A 68 -6.56 -8.83 -10.79
CA LEU A 68 -7.45 -9.59 -9.90
C LEU A 68 -6.82 -10.95 -9.53
N THR A 69 -6.85 -11.30 -8.24
CA THR A 69 -6.50 -12.62 -7.70
C THR A 69 -7.68 -13.16 -6.91
N PHE A 70 -8.12 -14.37 -7.26
CA PHE A 70 -9.31 -15.05 -6.75
C PHE A 70 -9.23 -16.54 -7.07
N ASN A 71 -10.05 -17.37 -6.41
CA ASN A 71 -10.22 -18.77 -6.80
C ASN A 71 -11.04 -18.87 -8.09
N SER A 72 -10.61 -19.70 -9.06
CA SER A 72 -11.34 -19.91 -10.32
C SER A 72 -12.78 -20.42 -10.14
N SER A 73 -13.07 -21.06 -9.01
CA SER A 73 -14.41 -21.54 -8.61
C SER A 73 -15.23 -20.52 -7.79
N SER A 74 -14.73 -19.30 -7.60
CA SER A 74 -15.39 -18.27 -6.79
C SER A 74 -16.72 -17.81 -7.38
N GLN A 75 -17.83 -18.16 -6.70
CA GLN A 75 -19.15 -17.60 -7.01
C GLN A 75 -19.16 -16.07 -6.81
N VAL A 76 -18.38 -15.53 -5.86
CA VAL A 76 -18.23 -14.08 -5.67
C VAL A 76 -17.60 -13.42 -6.91
N TYR A 77 -16.61 -14.06 -7.54
CA TYR A 77 -16.10 -13.56 -8.82
C TYR A 77 -17.16 -13.63 -9.92
N HIS A 78 -17.73 -14.82 -10.18
CA HIS A 78 -18.61 -15.05 -11.33
C HIS A 78 -19.96 -14.33 -11.24
N ASP A 79 -20.58 -14.27 -10.06
CA ASP A 79 -21.89 -13.65 -9.88
C ASP A 79 -21.84 -12.15 -9.57
N VAL A 80 -20.70 -11.60 -9.14
CA VAL A 80 -20.59 -10.21 -8.67
C VAL A 80 -19.46 -9.44 -9.35
N ILE A 81 -18.20 -9.85 -9.16
CA ILE A 81 -17.04 -9.07 -9.65
C ILE A 81 -17.00 -9.01 -11.18
N SER A 82 -17.42 -10.08 -11.87
CA SER A 82 -17.58 -10.13 -13.34
C SER A 82 -18.43 -8.98 -13.90
N LYS A 83 -19.40 -8.49 -13.12
CA LYS A 83 -20.32 -7.40 -13.47
C LYS A 83 -19.75 -6.02 -13.12
N CYS A 84 -18.73 -5.97 -12.27
CA CYS A 84 -18.07 -4.73 -11.82
C CYS A 84 -17.08 -4.23 -12.88
N LYS A 85 -17.51 -3.21 -13.65
CA LYS A 85 -16.75 -2.66 -14.77
C LYS A 85 -15.49 -1.94 -14.33
N ILE A 86 -15.51 -1.31 -13.15
CA ILE A 86 -14.34 -0.60 -12.62
C ILE A 86 -13.19 -1.54 -12.25
N LEU A 87 -13.50 -2.76 -11.78
CA LEU A 87 -12.52 -3.78 -11.38
C LEU A 87 -11.91 -4.54 -12.57
N HIS A 88 -12.57 -4.50 -13.74
CA HIS A 88 -12.03 -4.93 -15.02
C HIS A 88 -11.47 -3.76 -15.86
N GLY A 89 -11.46 -2.56 -15.29
CA GLY A 89 -11.06 -1.32 -15.95
C GLY A 89 -9.56 -1.02 -15.84
N ARG A 90 -9.23 0.24 -16.11
CA ARG A 90 -7.89 0.81 -15.93
C ARG A 90 -7.95 1.94 -14.91
N TYR A 91 -7.05 1.92 -13.93
CA TYR A 91 -6.85 3.01 -13.00
C TYR A 91 -5.75 3.94 -13.51
N LEU A 92 -5.96 5.25 -13.40
CA LEU A 92 -4.95 6.28 -13.64
C LEU A 92 -4.93 7.22 -12.43
N ALA A 93 -3.78 7.30 -11.76
CA ALA A 93 -3.51 8.32 -10.77
C ALA A 93 -3.56 9.73 -11.41
N THR A 94 -4.16 10.67 -10.70
CA THR A 94 -4.22 12.09 -11.07
C THR A 94 -2.83 12.56 -11.55
N PRO A 95 -2.65 13.12 -12.76
CA PRO A 95 -1.32 13.33 -13.35
C PRO A 95 -0.32 14.21 -12.58
N TRP A 96 -0.79 15.01 -11.61
CA TRP A 96 0.05 15.81 -10.70
C TRP A 96 0.17 15.21 -9.28
N LEU A 97 -0.51 14.09 -9.01
CA LEU A 97 -0.30 13.18 -7.88
C LEU A 97 0.35 11.89 -8.38
N CYS A 98 1.38 12.05 -9.21
CA CYS A 98 2.09 11.02 -9.95
C CYS A 98 3.23 10.38 -9.15
N SER A 99 2.94 10.09 -7.87
CA SER A 99 3.80 9.40 -6.91
C SER A 99 2.95 8.89 -5.74
N PRO A 100 3.26 7.72 -5.14
CA PRO A 100 2.58 7.23 -3.95
C PRO A 100 2.66 8.20 -2.76
N HIS A 101 3.75 8.95 -2.65
CA HIS A 101 3.94 9.93 -1.59
C HIS A 101 3.08 11.17 -1.80
N LEU A 102 2.92 11.62 -3.05
CA LEU A 102 2.02 12.71 -3.39
C LEU A 102 0.55 12.31 -3.17
N GLN A 103 0.14 11.11 -3.58
CA GLN A 103 -1.19 10.55 -3.30
C GLN A 103 -1.51 10.53 -1.80
N THR A 104 -0.63 9.91 -1.01
CA THR A 104 -0.82 9.73 0.44
C THR A 104 -0.78 11.07 1.18
N GLY A 105 0.16 11.96 0.84
CA GLY A 105 0.27 13.29 1.44
C GLY A 105 -0.90 14.21 1.07
N PHE A 106 -1.35 14.18 -0.19
CA PHE A 106 -2.52 14.95 -0.61
C PHE A 106 -3.78 14.49 0.11
N LEU A 107 -3.97 13.18 0.33
CA LEU A 107 -5.10 12.68 1.13
C LEU A 107 -5.13 13.29 2.53
N HIS A 108 -3.99 13.27 3.22
CA HIS A 108 -3.88 13.71 4.62
C HIS A 108 -4.03 15.24 4.79
N PHE A 109 -3.35 16.05 3.95
CA PHE A 109 -3.34 17.51 4.10
C PHE A 109 -4.43 18.24 3.33
N PHE A 110 -4.91 17.68 2.21
CA PHE A 110 -5.64 18.43 1.19
C PHE A 110 -6.82 17.69 0.55
N GLY A 111 -7.17 16.48 1.01
CA GLY A 111 -7.87 15.44 0.24
C GLY A 111 -9.27 15.73 -0.32
N ARG A 112 -9.73 16.99 -0.26
CA ARG A 112 -11.01 17.52 -0.80
C ARG A 112 -12.23 16.68 -0.41
N PRO A 113 -12.37 16.29 0.88
CA PRO A 113 -13.55 15.55 1.31
C PRO A 113 -14.81 16.40 1.08
N PRO A 114 -15.96 15.75 0.79
CA PRO A 114 -17.25 16.42 0.88
C PRO A 114 -17.51 16.86 2.32
N VAL A 115 -18.31 17.93 2.48
CA VAL A 115 -18.86 18.28 3.79
C VAL A 115 -19.87 17.20 4.16
N VAL A 116 -19.70 16.63 5.35
CA VAL A 116 -20.60 15.64 5.94
C VAL A 116 -20.99 16.16 7.32
N ASP A 117 -22.29 16.10 7.61
CA ASP A 117 -22.86 16.38 8.93
C ASP A 117 -23.36 15.05 9.49
N TYR A 118 -22.90 14.68 10.68
CA TYR A 118 -23.06 13.33 11.23
C TYR A 118 -24.01 13.32 12.43
N LYS A 119 -24.99 12.40 12.40
CA LYS A 119 -25.87 12.16 13.54
C LYS A 119 -25.22 11.13 14.47
N ARG A 120 -24.67 11.59 15.60
CA ARG A 120 -23.95 10.74 16.55
C ARG A 120 -24.87 9.94 17.45
N GLN A 121 -24.62 8.63 17.51
CA GLN A 121 -25.08 7.71 18.54
C GLN A 121 -23.88 7.29 19.40
N LEU A 122 -24.07 7.21 20.71
CA LEU A 122 -23.08 6.61 21.61
C LEU A 122 -23.48 5.15 21.86
N PHE A 123 -22.58 4.22 21.55
CA PHE A 123 -22.73 2.80 21.86
C PHE A 123 -21.87 2.49 23.09
N ILE A 124 -22.47 1.86 24.11
CA ILE A 124 -21.80 1.49 25.35
C ILE A 124 -21.55 -0.03 25.32
N THR A 125 -20.29 -0.43 25.42
CA THR A 125 -19.89 -1.84 25.45
C THR A 125 -20.08 -2.44 26.85
N SER A 126 -20.12 -3.77 26.94
CA SER A 126 -20.37 -4.50 28.20
C SER A 126 -19.33 -4.25 29.30
N ASP A 127 -18.14 -3.74 28.95
CA ASP A 127 -17.08 -3.33 29.86
C ASP A 127 -17.11 -1.82 30.22
N GLY A 128 -18.20 -1.11 29.89
CA GLY A 128 -18.36 0.32 30.16
C GLY A 128 -17.62 1.25 29.19
N GLY A 129 -17.05 0.70 28.12
CA GLY A 129 -16.42 1.47 27.05
C GLY A 129 -17.45 2.22 26.21
N THR A 130 -17.05 3.37 25.65
CA THR A 130 -17.90 4.18 24.78
C THR A 130 -17.31 4.24 23.37
N ILE A 131 -18.15 3.92 22.39
CA ILE A 131 -17.86 3.96 20.95
C ILE A 131 -18.78 5.02 20.32
N ALA A 132 -18.20 5.91 19.52
CA ALA A 132 -18.99 6.88 18.74
C ALA A 132 -19.41 6.25 17.41
N LEU A 133 -20.72 6.08 17.21
CA LEU A 133 -21.33 5.67 15.95
C LEU A 133 -21.82 6.92 15.22
N ASP A 134 -21.10 7.36 14.19
CA ASP A 134 -21.42 8.57 13.43
C ASP A 134 -22.19 8.22 12.15
N TRP A 135 -23.48 8.56 12.13
CA TRP A 135 -24.39 8.21 11.04
C TRP A 135 -24.50 9.30 9.96
N LEU A 136 -24.56 8.87 8.70
CA LEU A 136 -25.12 9.63 7.58
C LEU A 136 -26.12 8.73 6.84
N THR A 137 -27.41 9.04 6.89
CA THR A 137 -28.42 8.27 6.17
C THR A 137 -28.54 8.71 4.71
N ASN A 138 -29.09 7.84 3.85
CA ASN A 138 -29.47 8.26 2.50
C ASN A 138 -30.53 9.38 2.53
N ALA A 139 -31.35 9.42 3.59
CA ALA A 139 -32.39 10.42 3.79
C ALA A 139 -31.81 11.78 4.16
N ASP A 140 -30.73 11.85 4.93
CA ASP A 140 -30.05 13.11 5.25
C ASP A 140 -29.43 13.75 4.00
N VAL A 141 -28.78 12.96 3.14
CA VAL A 141 -28.24 13.45 1.85
C VAL A 141 -29.35 13.91 0.90
N LYS A 142 -30.52 13.25 0.91
CA LYS A 142 -31.72 13.71 0.18
C LYS A 142 -32.29 15.00 0.79
N LYS A 143 -32.35 15.10 2.13
CA LYS A 143 -32.85 16.29 2.87
C LYS A 143 -31.96 17.51 2.74
N GLN A 144 -30.66 17.35 2.50
CA GLN A 144 -29.79 18.48 2.12
C GLN A 144 -30.17 19.12 0.77
N ALA A 145 -31.01 18.46 -0.05
CA ALA A 145 -31.65 19.07 -1.22
C ALA A 145 -33.09 19.58 -0.95
N THR A 146 -33.76 19.13 0.12
CA THR A 146 -35.11 19.57 0.53
C THR A 146 -35.26 19.56 2.06
N GLN A 147 -35.24 20.74 2.70
CA GLN A 147 -35.24 20.90 4.16
C GLN A 147 -36.50 20.34 4.84
N LEU A 148 -36.39 19.27 5.65
CA LEU A 148 -37.26 19.07 6.83
C LEU A 148 -36.76 18.01 7.86
N ASN A 149 -36.79 18.41 9.13
CA ASN A 149 -36.86 17.64 10.39
C ASN A 149 -35.78 16.59 10.75
N ASP A 150 -35.34 16.67 12.01
CA ASP A 150 -34.24 15.91 12.58
C ASP A 150 -34.66 14.69 13.40
N ALA A 151 -34.81 13.57 12.68
CA ALA A 151 -34.75 12.23 13.24
C ALA A 151 -33.94 11.33 12.29
N VAL A 152 -33.22 10.35 12.84
CA VAL A 152 -32.66 9.24 12.06
C VAL A 152 -33.80 8.28 11.74
N GLN A 153 -34.49 8.52 10.62
CA GLN A 153 -35.43 7.56 10.05
C GLN A 153 -34.72 6.73 8.99
N ILE A 154 -34.18 5.60 9.43
CA ILE A 154 -33.78 4.49 8.58
C ILE A 154 -35.08 3.74 8.22
N ASP A 155 -35.42 3.65 6.93
CA ASP A 155 -36.40 2.65 6.49
C ASP A 155 -35.77 1.28 6.75
N GLY A 156 -36.50 0.38 7.42
CA GLY A 156 -35.97 -0.88 7.97
C GLY A 156 -35.46 -1.88 6.92
N LYS A 157 -35.56 -1.55 5.63
CA LYS A 157 -35.07 -2.35 4.50
C LYS A 157 -33.86 -1.73 3.78
N ASP A 158 -33.56 -0.45 4.02
CA ASP A 158 -32.43 0.22 3.38
C ASP A 158 -31.11 -0.35 3.93
N PRO A 159 -30.09 -0.56 3.08
CA PRO A 159 -28.87 -1.25 3.46
C PRO A 159 -27.99 -0.41 4.39
N ILE A 160 -27.40 -1.06 5.39
CA ILE A 160 -26.50 -0.41 6.36
C ILE A 160 -25.05 -0.80 6.05
N MET A 161 -24.19 0.20 5.85
CA MET A 161 -22.74 0.04 5.71
C MET A 161 -22.03 0.54 6.97
N ILE A 162 -21.38 -0.37 7.70
CA ILE A 162 -20.47 -0.06 8.80
C ILE A 162 -19.10 0.30 8.23
N VAL A 163 -18.50 1.40 8.66
CA VAL A 163 -17.11 1.77 8.34
C VAL A 163 -16.23 1.59 9.58
N VAL A 164 -15.12 0.88 9.43
CA VAL A 164 -14.07 0.70 10.45
C VAL A 164 -12.82 1.52 10.03
N PRO A 165 -12.55 2.67 10.68
CA PRO A 165 -11.46 3.57 10.28
C PRO A 165 -10.05 2.99 10.44
N GLY A 166 -9.08 3.68 9.83
CA GLY A 166 -7.65 3.43 9.98
C GLY A 166 -7.08 3.83 11.35
N LEU A 167 -5.76 3.73 11.47
CA LEU A 167 -5.05 4.02 12.72
C LEU A 167 -5.16 5.50 13.10
N THR A 168 -5.53 5.79 14.35
CA THR A 168 -5.70 7.16 14.88
C THR A 168 -6.57 8.05 13.97
N SER A 169 -7.63 7.46 13.41
CA SER A 169 -8.48 8.06 12.38
C SER A 169 -9.97 7.75 12.67
N ASP A 170 -10.85 8.61 12.19
CA ASP A 170 -12.26 8.71 12.60
C ASP A 170 -13.15 9.23 11.45
N SER A 171 -14.43 9.48 11.77
CA SER A 171 -15.44 10.02 10.86
C SER A 171 -15.07 11.36 10.20
N ASP A 172 -14.18 12.16 10.79
CA ASP A 172 -13.75 13.43 10.19
C ASP A 172 -12.76 13.22 9.04
N SER A 173 -12.06 12.08 9.04
CA SER A 173 -10.93 11.79 8.15
C SER A 173 -11.32 11.75 6.67
N ALA A 174 -10.50 12.35 5.80
CA ALA A 174 -10.91 12.71 4.44
C ALA A 174 -11.37 11.52 3.56
N TYR A 175 -10.71 10.36 3.66
CA TYR A 175 -11.10 9.16 2.91
C TYR A 175 -12.42 8.56 3.44
N VAL A 176 -12.70 8.68 4.75
CA VAL A 176 -13.98 8.26 5.34
C VAL A 176 -15.10 9.13 4.81
N LYS A 177 -14.96 10.46 4.83
CA LYS A 177 -15.96 11.39 4.25
C LYS A 177 -16.26 11.12 2.78
N HIS A 178 -15.24 10.82 1.96
CA HIS A 178 -15.44 10.42 0.55
C HIS A 178 -16.28 9.14 0.42
N LEU A 179 -15.95 8.11 1.19
CA LEU A 179 -16.69 6.84 1.22
C LEU A 179 -18.13 7.04 1.69
N VAL A 180 -18.31 7.61 2.88
CA VAL A 180 -19.60 7.80 3.54
C VAL A 180 -20.55 8.61 2.65
N PHE A 181 -20.11 9.76 2.13
CA PHE A 181 -20.94 10.61 1.27
C PHE A 181 -21.30 9.94 -0.06
N LYS A 182 -20.36 9.24 -0.71
CA LYS A 182 -20.63 8.53 -1.98
C LYS A 182 -21.65 7.41 -1.78
N MET A 183 -21.51 6.63 -0.72
CA MET A 183 -22.41 5.51 -0.43
C MET A 183 -23.79 6.03 0.00
N ALA A 184 -23.86 7.01 0.90
CA ALA A 184 -25.14 7.62 1.28
C ALA A 184 -25.89 8.23 0.08
N LYS A 185 -25.18 8.92 -0.83
CA LYS A 185 -25.74 9.40 -2.09
C LYS A 185 -26.24 8.27 -3.02
N SER A 186 -25.73 7.05 -2.87
CA SER A 186 -26.11 5.88 -3.66
C SER A 186 -27.24 5.06 -3.03
N GLY A 187 -27.85 5.55 -1.94
CA GLY A 187 -28.98 4.91 -1.27
C GLY A 187 -28.64 4.19 0.03
N TRP A 188 -27.40 4.26 0.51
CA TRP A 188 -26.97 3.52 1.70
C TRP A 188 -27.19 4.32 2.99
N ASN A 189 -27.48 3.63 4.08
CA ASN A 189 -27.34 4.20 5.42
C ASN A 189 -25.94 3.86 5.92
N VAL A 190 -25.15 4.86 6.30
CA VAL A 190 -23.74 4.66 6.63
C VAL A 190 -23.49 5.02 8.08
N VAL A 191 -22.75 4.17 8.79
CA VAL A 191 -22.32 4.40 10.16
C VAL A 191 -20.81 4.22 10.28
N VAL A 192 -20.11 5.26 10.74
CA VAL A 192 -18.69 5.15 11.09
C VAL A 192 -18.58 4.68 12.52
N SER A 193 -18.02 3.49 12.72
CA SER A 193 -17.70 2.95 14.04
C SER A 193 -16.31 3.45 14.44
N ASN A 194 -16.26 4.61 15.11
CA ASN A 194 -15.00 5.19 15.57
C ASN A 194 -14.41 4.33 16.69
N HIS A 195 -13.10 4.05 16.62
CA HIS A 195 -12.41 3.31 17.69
C HIS A 195 -12.49 4.04 19.04
N ARG A 196 -12.44 3.27 20.14
CA ARG A 196 -12.45 3.83 21.52
C ARG A 196 -11.42 4.95 21.66
N GLY A 197 -11.85 6.12 22.14
CA GLY A 197 -10.99 7.29 22.28
C GLY A 197 -10.84 8.18 21.03
N LEU A 198 -11.55 7.90 19.93
CA LEU A 198 -11.53 8.71 18.71
C LEU A 198 -12.89 9.37 18.41
N GLY A 199 -12.96 10.18 17.36
CA GLY A 199 -14.15 10.96 17.01
C GLY A 199 -14.52 12.04 18.04
N GLY A 200 -13.65 12.33 19.01
CA GLY A 200 -13.93 13.27 20.11
C GLY A 200 -14.68 12.68 21.30
N VAL A 201 -14.70 11.36 21.46
CA VAL A 201 -15.17 10.68 22.69
C VAL A 201 -13.98 10.18 23.51
N SER A 202 -14.00 10.41 24.82
CA SER A 202 -12.95 9.93 25.74
C SER A 202 -13.02 8.43 26.00
N ILE A 203 -11.88 7.82 26.34
CA ILE A 203 -11.85 6.42 26.78
C ILE A 203 -12.52 6.30 28.16
N THR A 204 -13.59 5.51 28.27
CA THR A 204 -14.36 5.29 29.52
C THR A 204 -14.11 3.93 30.18
N SER A 205 -13.21 3.11 29.62
CA SER A 205 -12.93 1.72 29.98
C SER A 205 -11.44 1.43 30.00
N ASP A 206 -11.01 0.39 30.72
CA ASP A 206 -9.61 -0.05 30.71
C ASP A 206 -9.22 -0.83 29.42
N CYS A 207 -10.19 -1.14 28.56
CA CYS A 207 -9.94 -1.69 27.22
C CYS A 207 -9.77 -0.58 26.17
N LEU A 208 -8.75 -0.73 25.33
CA LEU A 208 -8.40 0.16 24.21
C LEU A 208 -8.33 -0.63 22.91
N TYR A 209 -8.68 0.02 21.79
CA TYR A 209 -8.52 -0.58 20.46
C TYR A 209 -7.05 -0.85 20.12
N ASN A 210 -6.83 -1.87 19.30
CA ASN A 210 -5.52 -2.24 18.73
C ASN A 210 -5.75 -3.05 17.45
N ALA A 211 -4.68 -3.40 16.73
CA ALA A 211 -4.78 -4.00 15.40
C ALA A 211 -5.54 -5.34 15.32
N GLY A 212 -5.72 -6.04 16.45
CA GLY A 212 -6.50 -7.28 16.51
C GLY A 212 -7.74 -7.23 17.40
N TRP A 213 -8.17 -6.04 17.83
CA TRP A 213 -9.32 -5.84 18.72
C TRP A 213 -10.66 -5.98 17.97
N THR A 214 -11.04 -7.22 17.69
CA THR A 214 -12.22 -7.58 16.91
C THR A 214 -13.52 -7.47 17.69
N GLU A 215 -13.47 -7.43 19.02
CA GLU A 215 -14.65 -7.45 19.89
C GLU A 215 -15.54 -6.20 19.73
N ASP A 216 -14.94 -5.01 19.58
CA ASP A 216 -15.72 -3.78 19.34
C ASP A 216 -16.47 -3.84 18.00
N VAL A 217 -15.83 -4.37 16.95
CA VAL A 217 -16.44 -4.56 15.62
C VAL A 217 -17.57 -5.60 15.70
N ARG A 218 -17.33 -6.73 16.38
CA ARG A 218 -18.34 -7.77 16.66
C ARG A 218 -19.56 -7.18 17.37
N LYS A 219 -19.38 -6.51 18.51
CA LYS A 219 -20.50 -5.95 19.29
C LYS A 219 -21.26 -4.84 18.58
N VAL A 220 -20.60 -4.01 17.78
CA VAL A 220 -21.30 -3.01 16.96
C VAL A 220 -22.11 -3.67 15.84
N ILE A 221 -21.57 -4.69 15.17
CA ILE A 221 -22.30 -5.45 14.14
C ILE A 221 -23.49 -6.21 14.75
N ASP A 222 -23.30 -6.93 15.86
CA ASP A 222 -24.35 -7.65 16.59
C ASP A 222 -25.49 -6.68 17.01
N HIS A 223 -25.12 -5.52 17.59
CA HIS A 223 -26.06 -4.50 18.01
C HIS A 223 -26.90 -3.96 16.84
N LEU A 224 -26.25 -3.64 15.71
CA LEU A 224 -26.93 -3.13 14.53
C LEU A 224 -27.81 -4.18 13.85
N HIS A 225 -27.41 -5.45 13.88
CA HIS A 225 -28.22 -6.56 13.36
C HIS A 225 -29.49 -6.77 14.20
N CYS A 226 -29.37 -6.74 15.53
CA CYS A 226 -30.51 -6.80 16.44
C CYS A 226 -31.41 -5.55 16.38
N GLN A 227 -30.84 -4.36 16.15
CA GLN A 227 -31.59 -3.11 16.05
C GLN A 227 -32.32 -2.96 14.70
N TYR A 228 -31.77 -3.51 13.61
CA TYR A 228 -32.30 -3.37 12.25
C TYR A 228 -32.33 -4.74 11.51
N PRO A 229 -33.12 -5.73 11.98
CA PRO A 229 -33.03 -7.11 11.51
C PRO A 229 -33.43 -7.33 10.03
N GLU A 230 -34.24 -6.43 9.46
CA GLU A 230 -34.60 -6.47 8.03
C GLU A 230 -33.56 -5.79 7.12
N ALA A 231 -32.67 -4.96 7.67
CA ALA A 231 -31.69 -4.18 6.93
C ALA A 231 -30.43 -5.02 6.64
N PRO A 232 -30.05 -5.20 5.37
CA PRO A 232 -28.86 -6.01 5.04
C PRO A 232 -27.58 -5.24 5.41
N LEU A 233 -26.74 -5.87 6.24
CA LEU A 233 -25.51 -5.28 6.75
C LEU A 233 -24.29 -5.56 5.85
N PHE A 234 -23.44 -4.56 5.69
CA PHE A 234 -22.16 -4.62 4.96
C PHE A 234 -21.08 -3.88 5.77
N ALA A 235 -19.80 -4.21 5.59
CA ALA A 235 -18.71 -3.54 6.30
C ALA A 235 -17.54 -3.12 5.40
N VAL A 236 -16.94 -1.95 5.64
CA VAL A 236 -15.73 -1.47 4.97
C VAL A 236 -14.67 -1.14 6.00
N GLY A 237 -13.55 -1.86 5.95
CA GLY A 237 -12.37 -1.59 6.76
C GLY A 237 -11.28 -0.89 5.94
N THR A 238 -10.56 0.04 6.56
CA THR A 238 -9.48 0.81 5.92
C THR A 238 -8.20 0.76 6.75
N SER A 239 -7.04 0.53 6.13
CA SER A 239 -5.74 0.44 6.82
C SER A 239 -5.81 -0.54 8.02
N ILE A 240 -5.50 -0.11 9.25
CA ILE A 240 -5.64 -0.97 10.45
C ILE A 240 -7.07 -1.48 10.66
N GLY A 241 -8.10 -0.71 10.29
CA GLY A 241 -9.50 -1.13 10.32
C GLY A 241 -9.83 -2.21 9.29
N ALA A 242 -9.09 -2.27 8.18
CA ALA A 242 -9.17 -3.40 7.23
C ALA A 242 -8.60 -4.67 7.86
N ASN A 243 -7.49 -4.56 8.59
CA ASN A 243 -6.91 -5.69 9.32
C ASN A 243 -7.84 -6.20 10.44
N ILE A 244 -8.39 -5.30 11.26
CA ILE A 244 -9.37 -5.66 12.31
C ILE A 244 -10.60 -6.33 11.67
N LEU A 245 -11.15 -5.76 10.59
CA LEU A 245 -12.32 -6.33 9.91
C LEU A 245 -12.02 -7.73 9.34
N VAL A 246 -10.94 -7.91 8.57
CA VAL A 246 -10.60 -9.23 7.99
C VAL A 246 -10.34 -10.27 9.09
N LYS A 247 -9.67 -9.89 10.19
CA LYS A 247 -9.49 -10.78 11.34
C LYS A 247 -10.83 -11.21 11.93
N TYR A 248 -11.76 -10.27 12.16
CA TYR A 248 -13.12 -10.58 12.62
C TYR A 248 -13.84 -11.55 11.67
N LEU A 249 -13.77 -11.29 10.35
CA LEU A 249 -14.41 -12.14 9.34
C LEU A 249 -13.90 -13.58 9.32
N GLY A 250 -12.64 -13.83 9.70
CA GLY A 250 -12.04 -15.16 9.80
C GLY A 250 -11.99 -15.76 11.21
N GLU A 251 -12.34 -15.00 12.25
CA GLU A 251 -12.61 -15.51 13.60
C GLU A 251 -14.05 -16.04 13.70
N ASP A 252 -15.02 -15.28 13.18
CA ASP A 252 -16.45 -15.61 13.33
C ASP A 252 -16.99 -16.43 12.14
N GLY A 253 -16.31 -16.39 10.99
CA GLY A 253 -16.56 -17.26 9.84
C GLY A 253 -18.02 -17.23 9.37
N SER A 254 -18.71 -18.37 9.51
CA SER A 254 -20.12 -18.54 9.14
C SER A 254 -21.08 -17.64 9.93
N ASN A 255 -20.70 -17.27 11.16
CA ASN A 255 -21.59 -16.61 12.12
C ASN A 255 -21.71 -15.09 11.88
N VAL A 256 -20.85 -14.54 11.02
CA VAL A 256 -20.85 -13.11 10.65
C VAL A 256 -22.19 -12.72 10.00
N PRO A 257 -22.99 -11.80 10.58
CA PRO A 257 -24.31 -11.41 10.05
C PRO A 257 -24.21 -10.36 8.92
N LEU A 258 -23.08 -10.26 8.24
CA LEU A 258 -22.87 -9.40 7.07
C LEU A 258 -23.19 -10.17 5.77
N ILE A 259 -23.75 -9.46 4.80
CA ILE A 259 -23.94 -9.92 3.42
C ILE A 259 -22.62 -9.89 2.64
N GLY A 260 -21.74 -8.92 2.93
CA GLY A 260 -20.41 -8.82 2.35
C GLY A 260 -19.59 -7.67 2.96
N ALA A 261 -18.31 -7.61 2.58
CA ALA A 261 -17.37 -6.67 3.14
C ALA A 261 -16.32 -6.19 2.13
N ALA A 262 -15.61 -5.10 2.45
CA ALA A 262 -14.45 -4.64 1.71
C ALA A 262 -13.28 -4.27 2.63
N ALA A 263 -12.05 -4.59 2.22
CA ALA A 263 -10.82 -4.37 2.96
C ALA A 263 -9.83 -3.54 2.14
N ILE A 264 -9.60 -2.29 2.53
CA ILE A 264 -8.86 -1.30 1.72
C ILE A 264 -7.49 -1.00 2.35
N CYS A 265 -6.42 -1.26 1.60
CA CYS A 265 -5.01 -1.07 2.00
C CYS A 265 -4.69 -1.68 3.37
N SER A 266 -5.14 -2.91 3.63
CA SER A 266 -4.79 -3.64 4.85
C SER A 266 -3.27 -3.85 4.94
N PRO A 267 -2.66 -3.77 6.14
CA PRO A 267 -1.29 -4.21 6.37
C PRO A 267 -1.11 -5.73 6.27
N TRP A 268 -2.17 -6.52 6.41
CA TRP A 268 -2.18 -8.00 6.37
C TRP A 268 -1.31 -8.71 7.42
N ASP A 269 0.02 -8.62 7.30
CA ASP A 269 1.01 -9.07 8.27
C ASP A 269 1.72 -7.85 8.89
N LEU A 270 1.44 -7.63 10.17
CA LEU A 270 1.97 -6.51 10.95
C LEU A 270 3.49 -6.60 11.14
N SER A 271 4.04 -7.82 11.15
CA SER A 271 5.48 -8.08 11.30
C SER A 271 6.25 -7.78 10.00
N ILE A 272 5.65 -8.07 8.84
CA ILE A 272 6.20 -7.69 7.52
C ILE A 272 6.12 -6.16 7.37
N CYS A 273 4.98 -5.55 7.72
CA CYS A 273 4.82 -4.09 7.69
C CYS A 273 5.80 -3.35 8.61
N ASP A 274 6.04 -3.80 9.85
CA ASP A 274 7.06 -3.23 10.75
C ASP A 274 8.47 -3.27 10.14
N ARG A 275 8.87 -4.41 9.57
CA ARG A 275 10.17 -4.54 8.88
C ARG A 275 10.26 -3.68 7.62
N PHE A 276 9.16 -3.49 6.90
CA PHE A 276 9.09 -2.65 5.70
C PHE A 276 9.14 -1.16 6.03
N ILE A 277 8.36 -0.70 7.01
CA ILE A 277 8.31 0.71 7.40
C ILE A 277 9.66 1.18 7.98
N ASN A 278 10.44 0.24 8.52
CA ASN A 278 11.82 0.43 8.94
C ASN A 278 12.89 0.28 7.83
N ARG A 279 12.53 0.00 6.56
CA ARG A 279 13.50 -0.37 5.51
C ARG A 279 14.26 0.80 4.87
N ARG A 280 13.59 1.87 4.43
CA ARG A 280 14.23 3.05 3.79
C ARG A 280 13.95 4.35 4.56
N LEU A 281 14.66 5.43 4.19
CA LEU A 281 14.52 6.74 4.84
C LEU A 281 13.12 7.36 4.69
N VAL A 282 12.44 7.12 3.55
CA VAL A 282 11.09 7.63 3.28
C VAL A 282 10.06 6.88 4.12
N GLN A 283 10.11 5.56 4.15
CA GLN A 283 9.29 4.71 5.02
C GLN A 283 9.45 5.09 6.51
N LYS A 284 10.68 5.37 6.98
CA LYS A 284 10.94 5.90 8.34
C LYS A 284 10.39 7.31 8.61
N PHE A 285 9.88 8.01 7.59
CA PHE A 285 9.13 9.25 7.76
C PHE A 285 7.65 8.95 8.06
N TYR A 286 7.07 7.92 7.41
CA TYR A 286 5.74 7.42 7.73
C TYR A 286 5.66 6.79 9.12
N ASP A 287 6.64 5.95 9.50
CA ASP A 287 6.75 5.37 10.85
C ASP A 287 6.66 6.47 11.93
N LYS A 288 7.43 7.54 11.78
CA LYS A 288 7.41 8.70 12.69
C LYS A 288 6.07 9.46 12.68
N ALA A 289 5.42 9.60 11.52
CA ALA A 289 4.13 10.27 11.41
C ALA A 289 3.02 9.46 12.12
N LEU A 290 3.00 8.14 11.93
CA LEU A 290 2.10 7.23 12.66
C LEU A 290 2.40 7.23 14.16
N THR A 291 3.69 7.20 14.55
CA THR A 291 4.13 7.34 15.95
C THR A 291 3.65 8.66 16.57
N PHE A 292 3.69 9.76 15.82
CA PHE A 292 3.22 11.06 16.29
C PHE A 292 1.70 11.07 16.51
N GLY A 293 0.93 10.47 15.59
CA GLY A 293 -0.52 10.25 15.77
C GLY A 293 -0.84 9.40 17.01
N LEU A 294 -0.15 8.27 17.17
CA LEU A 294 -0.30 7.37 18.34
C LEU A 294 0.02 8.08 19.66
N LYS A 295 1.05 8.93 19.68
CA LYS A 295 1.40 9.72 20.86
C LYS A 295 0.38 10.81 21.13
N GLY A 296 -0.14 11.50 20.12
CA GLY A 296 -1.24 12.45 20.27
C GLY A 296 -2.53 11.82 20.82
N TYR A 297 -2.85 10.59 20.37
CA TYR A 297 -3.92 9.79 20.97
C TYR A 297 -3.63 9.42 22.43
N ALA A 298 -2.39 9.10 22.78
CA ALA A 298 -2.00 8.79 24.15
C ALA A 298 -1.97 10.01 25.09
N ASP A 299 -1.58 11.19 24.58
CA ASP A 299 -1.66 12.48 25.27
C ASP A 299 -3.14 12.88 25.53
N LEU A 300 -4.03 12.67 24.55
CA LEU A 300 -5.47 12.93 24.68
C LEU A 300 -6.12 12.12 25.82
N HIS A 301 -5.68 10.87 26.04
CA HIS A 301 -6.20 9.98 27.09
C HIS A 301 -5.16 9.70 28.19
N HIS A 302 -4.32 10.69 28.49
CA HIS A 302 -3.24 10.58 29.47
C HIS A 302 -3.68 10.01 30.82
N SER A 303 -4.87 10.37 31.32
CA SER A 303 -5.43 9.87 32.60
C SER A 303 -5.69 8.36 32.63
N VAL A 304 -5.89 7.74 31.47
CA VAL A 304 -6.08 6.28 31.34
C VAL A 304 -4.74 5.61 31.02
N LEU A 305 -4.00 6.13 30.03
CA LEU A 305 -2.77 5.49 29.57
C LEU A 305 -1.59 5.61 30.55
N SER A 306 -1.52 6.67 31.37
CA SER A 306 -0.50 6.75 32.44
C SER A 306 -0.73 5.76 33.59
N ARG A 307 -1.91 5.15 33.68
CA ARG A 307 -2.25 4.09 34.65
C ARG A 307 -2.11 2.68 34.07
N LEU A 308 -2.29 2.51 32.76
CA LEU A 308 -2.34 1.19 32.10
C LEU A 308 -1.09 0.84 31.28
N ALA A 309 -0.17 1.78 31.07
CA ALA A 309 0.98 1.63 30.18
C ALA A 309 2.24 2.36 30.69
N ASP A 310 3.40 2.10 30.07
CA ASP A 310 4.64 2.84 30.36
C ASP A 310 4.59 4.24 29.72
N TRP A 311 4.09 5.21 30.49
CA TRP A 311 3.99 6.61 30.06
C TRP A 311 5.33 7.24 29.66
N GLU A 312 6.42 6.84 30.33
CA GLU A 312 7.75 7.34 30.04
C GLU A 312 8.29 6.75 28.73
N GLY A 313 8.02 5.48 28.46
CA GLY A 313 8.26 4.81 27.19
C GLY A 313 7.44 5.39 26.03
N ILE A 314 6.13 5.64 26.22
CA ILE A 314 5.25 6.29 25.24
C ILE A 314 5.83 7.65 24.82
N LYS A 315 6.16 8.52 25.77
CA LYS A 315 6.75 9.84 25.48
C LYS A 315 8.10 9.75 24.75
N LYS A 316 8.89 8.70 25.01
CA LYS A 316 10.21 8.47 24.38
C LYS A 316 10.14 7.74 23.04
N SER A 317 9.01 7.13 22.70
CA SER A 317 8.78 6.34 21.47
C SER A 317 9.09 7.14 20.20
N ARG A 318 9.76 6.49 19.23
CA ARG A 318 10.24 7.07 17.96
C ARG A 318 9.75 6.32 16.72
N SER A 319 9.25 5.10 16.91
CA SER A 319 8.62 4.22 15.93
C SER A 319 7.30 3.67 16.46
N VAL A 320 6.45 3.17 15.56
CA VAL A 320 5.19 2.49 15.93
C VAL A 320 5.47 1.29 16.82
N ARG A 321 6.56 0.55 16.54
CA ARG A 321 7.02 -0.59 17.34
C ARG A 321 7.44 -0.21 18.76
N ASP A 322 8.03 0.98 18.97
CA ASP A 322 8.29 1.49 20.33
C ASP A 322 6.97 1.72 21.06
N PHE A 323 6.01 2.39 20.41
CA PHE A 323 4.70 2.67 21.01
C PHE A 323 3.98 1.36 21.36
N ASP A 324 3.99 0.37 20.47
CA ASP A 324 3.41 -0.95 20.75
C ASP A 324 4.12 -1.69 21.89
N ASN A 325 5.43 -1.48 22.07
CA ASN A 325 6.20 -2.06 23.18
C ASN A 325 5.86 -1.44 24.54
N TYR A 326 5.53 -0.15 24.58
CA TYR A 326 5.29 0.62 25.82
C TYR A 326 3.81 0.83 26.15
N ALA A 327 2.92 0.77 25.15
CA ALA A 327 1.47 0.86 25.32
C ALA A 327 0.76 -0.44 24.89
N THR A 328 0.70 -0.70 23.58
CA THR A 328 -0.29 -1.62 23.00
C THR A 328 -0.16 -3.05 23.53
N ARG A 329 1.07 -3.58 23.68
CA ARG A 329 1.27 -4.92 24.25
C ARG A 329 0.91 -4.99 25.74
N ILE A 330 1.12 -3.92 26.50
CA ILE A 330 0.88 -3.91 27.94
C ILE A 330 -0.62 -3.88 28.21
N VAL A 331 -1.33 -2.95 27.59
CA VAL A 331 -2.80 -2.83 27.66
C VAL A 331 -3.47 -4.10 27.10
N GLY A 332 -3.01 -4.57 25.94
CA GLY A 332 -3.51 -5.80 25.30
C GLY A 332 -3.04 -7.10 25.95
N LYS A 333 -2.24 -7.05 27.01
CA LYS A 333 -1.70 -8.20 27.76
C LYS A 333 -0.93 -9.22 26.89
N TYR A 334 -0.26 -8.73 25.84
CA TYR A 334 0.64 -9.51 24.99
C TYR A 334 2.05 -9.53 25.59
N GLU A 335 2.66 -10.71 25.58
CA GLU A 335 3.95 -11.01 26.21
C GLU A 335 5.07 -10.21 25.52
N THR A 336 5.03 -10.13 24.19
CA THR A 336 5.97 -9.36 23.36
C THR A 336 5.23 -8.64 22.22
N VAL A 337 5.87 -7.64 21.62
CA VAL A 337 5.35 -6.98 20.40
C VAL A 337 5.24 -7.98 19.24
N ASP A 338 6.16 -8.94 19.13
CA ASP A 338 6.10 -9.95 18.07
C ASP A 338 4.96 -10.97 18.30
N THR A 339 4.55 -11.23 19.56
CA THR A 339 3.32 -11.98 19.83
C THR A 339 2.08 -11.19 19.46
N TYR A 340 2.04 -9.88 19.79
CA TYR A 340 0.97 -8.98 19.37
C TYR A 340 0.84 -8.95 17.85
N TYR A 341 1.93 -8.65 17.12
CA TYR A 341 1.91 -8.63 15.66
C TYR A 341 1.51 -9.98 15.06
N ARG A 342 1.96 -11.12 15.59
CA ARG A 342 1.54 -12.45 15.10
C ARG A 342 0.07 -12.75 15.36
N ARG A 343 -0.44 -12.52 16.58
CA ARG A 343 -1.86 -12.77 16.95
C ARG A 343 -2.83 -11.79 16.30
N CYS A 344 -2.36 -10.61 15.89
CA CYS A 344 -3.20 -9.57 15.31
C CYS A 344 -3.06 -9.43 13.79
N SER A 345 -2.17 -10.16 13.12
CA SER A 345 -2.06 -10.16 11.65
C SER A 345 -3.25 -10.85 11.01
N SER A 346 -4.00 -10.13 10.17
CA SER A 346 -5.20 -10.65 9.49
C SER A 346 -4.91 -11.69 8.41
N SER A 347 -3.68 -11.74 7.87
CA SER A 347 -3.24 -12.77 6.90
C SER A 347 -3.58 -14.20 7.37
N SER A 348 -3.30 -14.52 8.64
CA SER A 348 -3.56 -15.82 9.27
C SER A 348 -5.05 -16.25 9.28
N TYR A 349 -5.97 -15.31 9.05
CA TYR A 349 -7.42 -15.52 9.15
C TYR A 349 -8.12 -15.56 7.79
N VAL A 350 -7.43 -15.23 6.70
CA VAL A 350 -7.96 -15.12 5.33
C VAL A 350 -8.60 -16.43 4.85
N GLY A 351 -8.07 -17.59 5.25
CA GLY A 351 -8.63 -18.90 4.90
C GLY A 351 -10.03 -19.18 5.46
N ASN A 352 -10.40 -18.52 6.57
CA ASN A 352 -11.66 -18.77 7.29
C ASN A 352 -12.81 -17.81 6.91
N VAL A 353 -12.57 -16.84 6.03
CA VAL A 353 -13.58 -15.83 5.67
C VAL A 353 -14.72 -16.48 4.87
N MET A 354 -15.92 -16.51 5.45
CA MET A 354 -17.13 -17.12 4.86
C MET A 354 -18.11 -16.11 4.22
N VAL A 355 -17.72 -14.83 4.10
CA VAL A 355 -18.55 -13.79 3.47
C VAL A 355 -17.88 -13.21 2.22
N PRO A 356 -18.63 -12.80 1.19
CA PRO A 356 -18.11 -12.08 0.03
C PRO A 356 -17.25 -10.88 0.43
N LEU A 357 -15.96 -10.92 0.11
CA LEU A 357 -14.96 -9.93 0.54
C LEU A 357 -14.15 -9.41 -0.67
N LEU A 358 -14.24 -8.09 -0.91
CA LEU A 358 -13.40 -7.39 -1.88
C LEU A 358 -12.19 -6.75 -1.18
N CYS A 359 -11.00 -7.26 -1.46
CA CYS A 359 -9.75 -6.69 -0.97
C CYS A 359 -9.18 -5.73 -2.02
N ILE A 360 -8.79 -4.50 -1.63
CA ILE A 360 -8.17 -3.53 -2.54
C ILE A 360 -6.83 -3.09 -1.95
N SER A 361 -5.75 -3.22 -2.73
CA SER A 361 -4.41 -2.73 -2.37
C SER A 361 -3.70 -2.12 -3.59
N THR A 362 -2.60 -1.40 -3.38
CA THR A 362 -1.72 -0.93 -4.46
C THR A 362 -0.31 -1.45 -4.25
N ILE A 363 0.41 -1.72 -5.34
CA ILE A 363 1.79 -2.22 -5.29
C ILE A 363 2.77 -1.14 -4.77
N ASP A 364 2.44 0.14 -4.98
CA ASP A 364 3.25 1.30 -4.57
C ASP A 364 2.96 1.85 -3.15
N ASP A 365 2.21 1.13 -2.32
CA ASP A 365 1.80 1.61 -0.99
C ASP A 365 3.05 1.86 -0.09
N PRO A 366 3.27 3.10 0.38
CA PRO A 366 4.46 3.46 1.15
C PRO A 366 4.38 3.07 2.63
N VAL A 367 3.27 2.47 3.08
CA VAL A 367 3.01 2.03 4.46
C VAL A 367 2.76 0.52 4.51
N CYS A 368 1.87 0.00 3.67
CA CYS A 368 1.39 -1.39 3.66
C CYS A 368 1.92 -2.17 2.45
N THR A 369 3.11 -2.75 2.58
CA THR A 369 3.84 -3.39 1.47
C THR A 369 3.10 -4.56 0.81
N SER A 370 3.26 -4.67 -0.50
CA SER A 370 2.86 -5.83 -1.30
C SER A 370 3.56 -7.15 -0.90
N GLU A 371 4.65 -7.09 -0.14
CA GLU A 371 5.29 -8.27 0.49
C GLU A 371 4.43 -8.89 1.61
N ALA A 372 3.47 -8.16 2.18
CA ALA A 372 2.61 -8.64 3.26
C ALA A 372 1.28 -9.23 2.76
N ILE A 373 0.93 -9.03 1.48
CA ILE A 373 -0.34 -9.45 0.90
C ILE A 373 -0.41 -11.00 0.85
N PRO A 374 -1.48 -11.62 1.39
CA PRO A 374 -1.65 -13.08 1.42
C PRO A 374 -2.20 -13.58 0.09
N TRP A 375 -1.33 -13.58 -0.94
CA TRP A 375 -1.69 -13.80 -2.34
C TRP A 375 -2.30 -15.17 -2.61
N ASP A 376 -1.80 -16.22 -1.93
CA ASP A 376 -2.23 -17.60 -2.18
C ASP A 376 -3.45 -17.96 -1.34
N GLU A 377 -3.59 -17.43 -0.13
CA GLU A 377 -4.79 -17.54 0.69
C GLU A 377 -5.97 -16.83 0.02
N CYS A 378 -5.75 -15.65 -0.58
CA CYS A 378 -6.74 -14.96 -1.44
C CYS A 378 -7.07 -15.74 -2.73
N ARG A 379 -6.15 -16.57 -3.23
CA ARG A 379 -6.36 -17.43 -4.40
C ARG A 379 -7.09 -18.73 -4.06
N LEU A 380 -6.97 -19.21 -2.82
CA LEU A 380 -7.61 -20.43 -2.34
C LEU A 380 -9.04 -20.18 -1.85
N ASN A 381 -9.31 -19.06 -1.15
CA ASN A 381 -10.66 -18.80 -0.61
C ASN A 381 -11.66 -18.38 -1.72
N ASN A 382 -12.75 -19.14 -1.86
CA ASN A 382 -13.82 -18.88 -2.84
C ASN A 382 -14.62 -17.59 -2.58
N ASN A 383 -14.57 -17.04 -1.36
CA ASN A 383 -15.34 -15.85 -0.97
C ASN A 383 -14.58 -14.54 -1.19
N ILE A 384 -13.28 -14.60 -1.47
CA ILE A 384 -12.39 -13.45 -1.54
C ILE A 384 -12.03 -13.13 -2.99
N VAL A 385 -12.02 -11.84 -3.32
CA VAL A 385 -11.38 -11.33 -4.54
C VAL A 385 -10.46 -10.17 -4.17
N LEU A 386 -9.18 -10.33 -4.49
CA LEU A 386 -8.13 -9.33 -4.29
C LEU A 386 -7.90 -8.55 -5.59
N ALA A 387 -8.26 -7.28 -5.58
CA ALA A 387 -7.95 -6.32 -6.63
C ALA A 387 -6.70 -5.51 -6.27
N THR A 388 -5.76 -5.39 -7.23
CA THR A 388 -4.54 -4.60 -7.05
C THR A 388 -4.28 -3.65 -8.20
N THR A 389 -3.92 -2.41 -7.87
CA THR A 389 -3.44 -1.40 -8.81
C THR A 389 -1.92 -1.29 -8.74
N GLN A 390 -1.28 -0.85 -9.82
CA GLN A 390 0.16 -0.53 -9.79
C GLN A 390 0.45 0.76 -9.01
N HIS A 391 -0.50 1.69 -9.02
CA HIS A 391 -0.40 2.99 -8.36
C HIS A 391 -1.61 3.28 -7.48
N GLY A 392 -1.41 4.10 -6.44
CA GLY A 392 -2.47 4.57 -5.56
C GLY A 392 -1.98 5.28 -4.29
N GLY A 393 -0.79 4.94 -3.78
CA GLY A 393 -0.36 5.31 -2.42
C GLY A 393 -1.28 4.74 -1.33
N HIS A 394 -1.01 5.03 -0.06
CA HIS A 394 -1.82 4.52 1.05
C HIS A 394 -3.17 5.25 1.08
N LEU A 395 -4.27 4.52 0.82
CA LEU A 395 -5.66 4.99 0.74
C LEU A 395 -5.97 6.11 -0.29
N GLY A 396 -4.98 6.71 -0.96
CA GLY A 396 -5.12 7.89 -1.82
C GLY A 396 -5.99 7.67 -3.05
N PHE A 397 -5.50 6.90 -4.02
CA PHE A 397 -6.25 6.47 -5.23
C PHE A 397 -6.99 7.59 -5.99
N PHE A 398 -6.47 8.82 -5.95
CA PHE A 398 -7.12 9.98 -6.56
C PHE A 398 -7.03 9.92 -8.08
N GLU A 399 -8.18 10.01 -8.75
CA GLU A 399 -8.31 9.96 -10.21
C GLU A 399 -8.84 11.28 -10.81
N GLY A 400 -8.47 11.52 -12.07
CA GLY A 400 -8.90 12.70 -12.85
C GLY A 400 -8.25 14.02 -12.42
N ILE A 401 -8.13 14.96 -13.35
CA ILE A 401 -7.32 16.20 -13.20
C ILE A 401 -7.67 17.03 -11.95
N THR A 402 -8.89 16.91 -11.40
CA THR A 402 -9.33 17.68 -10.24
C THR A 402 -9.06 17.03 -8.87
N ALA A 403 -8.61 15.76 -8.81
CA ALA A 403 -8.49 14.98 -7.57
C ALA A 403 -9.74 15.06 -6.66
N LYS A 404 -10.93 14.98 -7.26
CA LYS A 404 -12.24 15.00 -6.57
C LYS A 404 -12.89 13.62 -6.45
N SER A 405 -12.29 12.58 -7.02
CA SER A 405 -12.77 11.21 -6.93
C SER A 405 -11.64 10.29 -6.46
N VAL A 406 -12.02 9.31 -5.64
CA VAL A 406 -11.15 8.28 -5.09
C VAL A 406 -11.61 6.96 -5.70
N TRP A 407 -10.75 6.32 -6.48
CA TRP A 407 -11.13 5.19 -7.34
C TRP A 407 -11.71 4.01 -6.54
N TRP A 408 -11.09 3.64 -5.40
CA TRP A 408 -11.53 2.49 -4.61
C TRP A 408 -12.92 2.71 -3.99
N VAL A 409 -13.32 3.95 -3.72
CA VAL A 409 -14.66 4.26 -3.21
C VAL A 409 -15.72 3.92 -4.27
N ARG A 410 -15.44 4.18 -5.56
CA ARG A 410 -16.32 3.75 -6.66
C ARG A 410 -16.29 2.24 -6.89
N ALA A 411 -15.20 1.57 -6.52
CA ALA A 411 -15.09 0.11 -6.60
C ALA A 411 -15.92 -0.61 -5.52
N VAL A 412 -15.93 -0.09 -4.28
CA VAL A 412 -16.79 -0.57 -3.20
C VAL A 412 -18.27 -0.35 -3.55
N ASP A 413 -18.61 0.82 -4.08
CA ASP A 413 -19.96 1.18 -4.54
C ASP A 413 -20.50 0.23 -5.62
N GLU A 414 -19.72 -0.03 -6.69
CA GLU A 414 -20.13 -0.96 -7.75
C GLU A 414 -20.19 -2.41 -7.24
N PHE A 415 -19.24 -2.84 -6.41
CA PHE A 415 -19.21 -4.18 -5.81
C PHE A 415 -20.42 -4.46 -4.91
N PHE A 416 -20.71 -3.56 -3.97
CA PHE A 416 -21.82 -3.75 -3.04
C PHE A 416 -23.19 -3.69 -3.75
N GLY A 417 -23.37 -2.79 -4.74
CA GLY A 417 -24.58 -2.76 -5.56
C GLY A 417 -24.76 -4.01 -6.44
N ALA A 418 -23.66 -4.53 -7.00
CA ALA A 418 -23.69 -5.81 -7.72
C ALA A 418 -23.98 -7.00 -6.80
N LEU A 419 -23.46 -6.99 -5.57
CA LEU A 419 -23.67 -8.05 -4.58
C LEU A 419 -25.13 -8.11 -4.09
N GLN A 420 -25.77 -6.96 -3.84
CA GLN A 420 -27.21 -6.88 -3.59
C GLN A 420 -28.05 -7.43 -4.75
N SER A 421 -27.57 -7.23 -5.98
CA SER A 421 -28.23 -7.67 -7.21
C SER A 421 -27.89 -9.13 -7.60
N SER A 422 -27.38 -9.94 -6.66
CA SER A 422 -26.85 -11.29 -6.93
C SER A 422 -27.59 -12.39 -6.14
N PRO A 423 -27.57 -13.65 -6.61
CA PRO A 423 -28.14 -14.79 -5.86
C PRO A 423 -27.53 -14.99 -4.46
N LEU A 424 -26.30 -14.52 -4.24
CA LEU A 424 -25.59 -14.64 -2.96
C LEU A 424 -26.26 -13.82 -1.84
N TYR A 425 -26.89 -12.70 -2.18
CA TYR A 425 -27.70 -11.89 -1.25
C TYR A 425 -28.83 -12.72 -0.63
N HIS A 426 -29.58 -13.45 -1.47
CA HIS A 426 -30.74 -14.24 -1.05
C HIS A 426 -30.32 -15.42 -0.17
N ARG A 427 -29.29 -16.18 -0.58
CA ARG A 427 -28.75 -17.32 0.20
C ARG A 427 -28.31 -16.88 1.60
N LYS A 428 -27.72 -15.69 1.73
CA LYS A 428 -27.33 -15.12 3.03
C LYS A 428 -28.55 -14.72 3.88
N LYS A 429 -29.61 -14.14 3.29
CA LYS A 429 -30.83 -13.81 4.06
C LYS A 429 -31.60 -15.05 4.50
N GLU A 430 -31.64 -16.11 3.72
CA GLU A 430 -32.26 -17.39 4.11
C GLU A 430 -31.58 -18.03 5.34
N ILE A 431 -30.24 -17.97 5.41
CA ILE A 431 -29.46 -18.48 6.56
C ILE A 431 -29.57 -17.53 7.78
N ALA A 432 -29.78 -16.23 7.56
CA ALA A 432 -29.87 -15.23 8.62
C ALA A 432 -31.25 -15.11 9.29
N VAL A 433 -32.30 -15.76 8.77
CA VAL A 433 -33.58 -15.90 9.49
C VAL A 433 -33.43 -16.98 10.56
N PRO A 434 -33.51 -16.65 11.88
CA PRO A 434 -33.28 -17.66 12.90
C PRO A 434 -34.41 -18.71 12.92
N LEU A 435 -34.06 -19.99 12.76
CA LEU A 435 -34.92 -21.07 13.26
C LEU A 435 -34.91 -21.01 14.79
N ILE A 436 -35.95 -20.41 15.36
CA ILE A 436 -36.16 -20.38 16.82
C ILE A 436 -36.57 -21.78 17.28
N ASN A 437 -35.57 -22.64 17.54
CA ASN A 437 -35.73 -23.87 18.30
C ASN A 437 -35.38 -23.59 19.78
N PRO A 438 -36.37 -23.48 20.69
CA PRO A 438 -36.11 -23.25 22.10
C PRO A 438 -35.71 -24.57 22.78
N GLN A 439 -34.43 -24.93 22.71
CA GLN A 439 -33.86 -25.95 23.59
C GLN A 439 -32.47 -25.53 24.07
N GLU A 440 -32.21 -25.74 25.36
CA GLU A 440 -31.24 -24.95 26.12
C GLU A 440 -29.78 -25.40 25.97
N SER A 441 -28.87 -24.49 26.30
CA SER A 441 -27.42 -24.70 26.30
C SER A 441 -26.98 -25.80 27.27
N LEU A 442 -26.40 -26.87 26.75
CA LEU A 442 -25.61 -27.84 27.51
C LEU A 442 -24.52 -28.45 26.61
N ILE A 443 -23.47 -29.00 27.24
CA ILE A 443 -22.21 -29.48 26.63
C ILE A 443 -21.19 -28.36 26.35
N ASP A 444 -20.62 -27.85 27.43
CA ASP A 444 -19.24 -27.32 27.45
C ASP A 444 -18.35 -28.42 28.05
N GLN A 445 -17.62 -29.16 27.20
CA GLN A 445 -16.67 -30.21 27.59
C GLN A 445 -15.47 -30.27 26.64
N ALA A 446 -14.54 -29.32 26.79
CA ALA A 446 -13.15 -29.56 26.41
C ALA A 446 -12.47 -30.49 27.46
N PRO A 447 -11.64 -31.47 27.05
CA PRO A 447 -11.00 -32.39 27.99
C PRO A 447 -9.87 -31.71 28.77
N TYR A 448 -9.96 -31.75 30.11
CA TYR A 448 -8.89 -31.29 31.00
C TYR A 448 -7.69 -32.25 30.97
N LEU A 449 -6.46 -31.71 30.94
CA LEU A 449 -5.27 -32.47 31.29
C LEU A 449 -5.12 -32.55 32.81
N ASN A 450 -5.06 -33.77 33.35
CA ASN A 450 -4.40 -34.01 34.63
C ASN A 450 -2.88 -34.09 34.39
N VAL A 451 -2.11 -33.52 35.32
CA VAL A 451 -0.64 -33.66 35.37
C VAL A 451 -0.31 -34.33 36.69
N GLU A 452 0.25 -35.55 36.62
CA GLU A 452 0.86 -36.23 37.76
C GLU A 452 2.39 -36.05 37.72
N GLU A 453 3.06 -36.14 38.87
CA GLU A 453 4.37 -35.49 39.09
C GLU A 453 5.56 -36.09 38.31
N ASP A 454 5.43 -37.28 37.70
CA ASP A 454 6.51 -37.98 36.97
C ASP A 454 6.60 -37.65 35.46
N GLY A 455 5.88 -36.65 34.97
CA GLY A 455 6.26 -35.90 33.75
C GLY A 455 6.20 -36.62 32.39
N LEU A 456 5.51 -37.77 32.28
CA LEU A 456 5.37 -38.51 31.02
C LEU A 456 4.05 -38.19 30.31
N VAL A 457 4.10 -37.87 29.00
CA VAL A 457 2.90 -37.54 28.20
C VAL A 457 2.65 -38.61 27.14
N THR A 458 1.44 -39.20 27.13
CA THR A 458 1.01 -40.19 26.13
C THR A 458 -0.36 -39.79 25.55
N ALA A 459 -0.50 -39.82 24.23
CA ALA A 459 -1.75 -39.50 23.55
C ALA A 459 -2.63 -40.75 23.34
N VAL A 460 -3.87 -40.70 23.83
CA VAL A 460 -4.88 -41.73 23.54
C VAL A 460 -5.48 -41.49 22.16
N ARG A 461 -5.53 -42.53 21.32
CA ARG A 461 -6.25 -42.52 20.04
C ARG A 461 -7.59 -43.22 20.17
N SER A 462 -8.62 -42.66 19.53
CA SER A 462 -9.89 -43.36 19.27
C SER A 462 -9.83 -44.03 17.90
N GLU A 463 -10.20 -45.31 17.83
CA GLU A 463 -10.28 -46.06 16.57
C GLU A 463 -11.65 -45.88 15.89
N PRO A 464 -11.70 -45.73 14.55
CA PRO A 464 -12.91 -45.92 13.76
C PRO A 464 -13.04 -47.37 13.23
N ILE A 465 -14.27 -47.85 13.16
CA ILE A 465 -14.63 -49.23 12.80
C ILE A 465 -14.82 -49.39 11.28
N ALA A 466 -14.34 -50.50 10.70
CA ALA A 466 -14.72 -51.01 9.36
C ALA A 466 -15.99 -51.90 9.48
N ASP A 467 -16.84 -52.13 8.49
CA ASP A 467 -16.67 -52.28 7.02
C ASP A 467 -17.98 -51.75 6.34
N VAL A 468 -18.22 -51.65 5.03
CA VAL A 468 -18.22 -52.66 3.95
C VAL A 468 -18.08 -51.95 2.60
N GLY A 469 -17.26 -52.50 1.68
CA GLY A 469 -17.08 -51.97 0.32
C GLY A 469 -17.87 -52.68 -0.79
N VAL A 470 -17.87 -52.08 -1.99
CA VAL A 470 -18.20 -52.74 -3.26
C VAL A 470 -17.12 -52.36 -4.30
N LYS A 471 -16.64 -53.34 -5.07
CA LYS A 471 -15.63 -53.16 -6.13
C LYS A 471 -16.24 -52.65 -7.44
N HIS A 472 -15.40 -52.03 -8.28
CA HIS A 472 -15.24 -52.54 -9.65
C HIS A 472 -13.89 -52.14 -10.29
N GLU A 473 -13.10 -53.16 -10.68
CA GLU A 473 -12.15 -53.11 -11.82
C GLU A 473 -12.96 -52.96 -13.14
N GLU A 474 -12.47 -52.49 -14.29
CA GLU A 474 -11.13 -52.11 -14.82
C GLU A 474 -11.34 -50.97 -15.89
N ASP A 475 -10.46 -50.49 -16.79
CA ASP A 475 -9.49 -51.12 -17.70
C ASP A 475 -8.51 -50.06 -18.31
N ILE A 476 -7.50 -50.50 -19.05
CA ILE A 476 -6.35 -49.75 -19.57
C ILE A 476 -6.46 -49.45 -21.07
N LYS A 477 -6.06 -48.24 -21.52
CA LYS A 477 -5.30 -48.07 -22.78
C LYS A 477 -4.45 -46.79 -22.85
N GLN A 478 -3.17 -47.01 -23.18
CA GLN A 478 -2.29 -45.99 -23.76
C GLN A 478 -2.56 -45.88 -25.27
N ASN A 479 -2.12 -44.77 -25.88
CA ASN A 479 -1.38 -44.86 -27.15
C ASN A 479 -0.53 -43.61 -27.38
N LYS A 480 0.67 -43.83 -27.94
CA LYS A 480 1.52 -42.82 -28.59
C LYS A 480 1.36 -42.95 -30.11
N SER A 481 1.62 -41.88 -30.83
CA SER A 481 2.17 -41.97 -32.19
C SER A 481 2.96 -40.72 -32.54
N GLU A 482 4.25 -40.88 -32.84
CA GLU A 482 5.06 -39.91 -33.58
C GLU A 482 4.73 -40.03 -35.09
N GLY A 483 5.09 -39.03 -35.92
CA GLY A 483 4.74 -39.03 -37.35
C GLY A 483 5.24 -37.80 -38.11
N ASP A 484 6.39 -37.96 -38.76
CA ASP A 484 7.29 -36.94 -39.33
C ASP A 484 6.75 -35.97 -40.42
N ILE A 485 7.58 -34.94 -40.68
CA ILE A 485 7.56 -34.05 -41.86
C ILE A 485 8.21 -34.75 -43.07
N PRO A 486 8.00 -34.29 -44.32
CA PRO A 486 9.07 -33.50 -44.96
C PRO A 486 8.61 -32.40 -45.96
N HIS A 487 9.51 -31.43 -46.23
CA HIS A 487 9.85 -30.70 -47.49
C HIS A 487 8.77 -30.39 -48.58
N ALA A 488 8.78 -29.29 -49.36
CA ALA A 488 9.63 -28.07 -49.52
C ALA A 488 8.77 -27.00 -50.28
N GLU A 489 9.20 -25.88 -50.90
CA GLU A 489 10.48 -25.16 -51.22
C GLU A 489 10.26 -23.63 -50.87
N GLU A 490 11.02 -22.57 -51.18
CA GLU A 490 11.88 -22.10 -52.31
C GLU A 490 11.09 -21.71 -53.60
N ILE A 491 11.29 -20.62 -54.36
CA ILE A 491 12.36 -19.59 -54.58
C ILE A 491 11.70 -18.21 -54.94
N ASP A 492 12.28 -17.05 -54.58
CA ASP A 492 12.82 -16.02 -55.54
C ASP A 492 13.35 -14.73 -54.88
N HIS A 493 14.39 -14.16 -55.49
CA HIS A 493 15.00 -12.87 -55.18
C HIS A 493 14.33 -11.72 -55.95
N ARG A 494 14.46 -10.48 -55.45
CA ARG A 494 14.83 -9.38 -56.35
C ARG A 494 15.57 -8.23 -55.68
N THR A 495 16.86 -8.15 -56.00
CA THR A 495 17.72 -6.99 -55.74
C THR A 495 17.32 -5.83 -56.65
N ARG A 496 17.37 -4.59 -56.15
CA ARG A 496 17.58 -3.40 -56.98
C ARG A 496 18.32 -2.31 -56.22
N GLU A 497 19.39 -1.83 -56.82
CA GLU A 497 20.16 -0.66 -56.37
C GLU A 497 19.66 0.62 -57.07
N LYS A 498 20.32 1.74 -56.74
CA LYS A 498 20.26 3.06 -57.41
C LYS A 498 19.01 3.90 -57.12
N GLU A 499 19.08 5.23 -57.12
CA GLU A 499 20.21 6.13 -57.47
C GLU A 499 20.26 7.36 -56.53
N ASP A 500 21.40 8.05 -56.48
CA ASP A 500 21.52 9.35 -55.80
C ASP A 500 20.78 10.45 -56.59
N GLU A 501 20.16 11.42 -55.90
CA GLU A 501 19.89 12.72 -56.50
C GLU A 501 20.12 13.86 -55.49
N LYS A 502 21.03 14.77 -55.83
CA LYS A 502 21.28 16.02 -55.09
C LYS A 502 20.24 17.06 -55.48
N ILE A 503 19.73 17.81 -54.51
CA ILE A 503 19.20 19.16 -54.74
C ILE A 503 19.96 20.12 -53.82
N GLU A 504 20.74 21.01 -54.43
CA GLU A 504 21.31 22.17 -53.74
C GLU A 504 20.26 23.28 -53.69
N LEU A 505 20.02 23.84 -52.51
CA LEU A 505 19.34 25.13 -52.36
C LEU A 505 20.06 25.97 -51.30
N VAL A 506 20.69 27.03 -51.77
CA VAL A 506 21.44 28.01 -50.96
C VAL A 506 20.47 29.05 -50.40
N GLY A 507 20.54 29.35 -49.11
CA GLY A 507 19.80 30.50 -48.56
C GLY A 507 19.66 30.55 -47.04
N SER A 508 20.58 31.26 -46.38
CA SER A 508 20.38 32.05 -45.15
C SER A 508 19.42 31.53 -44.04
N SER A 509 20.01 31.17 -42.88
CA SER A 509 19.80 31.97 -41.66
C SER A 509 20.83 31.64 -40.56
N ASP A 510 22.03 32.22 -40.65
CA ASP A 510 22.94 32.29 -39.51
C ASP A 510 22.33 33.17 -38.41
N ILE A 511 21.92 32.57 -37.27
CA ILE A 511 21.84 33.17 -35.92
C ILE A 511 21.68 32.02 -34.91
N SER A 512 22.79 31.57 -34.31
CA SER A 512 22.84 31.01 -32.94
C SER A 512 24.20 30.40 -32.53
N GLU A 513 24.98 29.84 -33.47
CA GLU A 513 26.19 29.05 -33.13
C GLU A 513 27.30 29.82 -32.37
N HIS A 514 27.36 31.15 -32.51
CA HIS A 514 28.43 32.00 -31.98
C HIS A 514 28.61 32.01 -30.45
N LYS A 515 27.78 31.31 -29.67
CA LYS A 515 27.98 31.08 -28.22
C LYS A 515 28.47 29.68 -27.84
N ALA A 516 28.45 28.69 -28.73
CA ALA A 516 28.83 27.30 -28.42
C ALA A 516 30.29 26.95 -28.83
N SER A 517 30.83 27.63 -29.85
CA SER A 517 32.13 27.31 -30.45
C SER A 517 33.35 27.71 -29.62
N GLY A 518 33.27 28.79 -28.84
CA GLY A 518 34.42 29.36 -28.12
C GLY A 518 35.01 28.47 -27.00
N ILE A 519 34.21 27.59 -26.41
CA ILE A 519 34.59 26.76 -25.24
C ILE A 519 34.87 25.31 -25.66
N THR A 520 34.11 24.81 -26.63
CA THR A 520 34.28 23.46 -27.17
C THR A 520 35.64 23.27 -27.83
N VAL A 521 36.19 24.28 -28.51
CA VAL A 521 37.51 24.18 -29.18
C VAL A 521 38.68 24.01 -28.19
N PRO A 522 38.86 24.85 -27.14
CA PRO A 522 39.91 24.63 -26.13
C PRO A 522 39.80 23.29 -25.40
N VAL A 523 38.60 22.90 -24.95
CA VAL A 523 38.39 21.62 -24.24
C VAL A 523 38.68 20.43 -25.16
N LYS A 524 38.19 20.45 -26.42
CA LYS A 524 38.46 19.42 -27.42
C LYS A 524 39.96 19.34 -27.78
N LYS A 525 40.66 20.48 -27.85
CA LYS A 525 42.12 20.51 -28.05
C LYS A 525 42.85 19.79 -26.91
N CYS A 526 42.48 20.06 -25.66
CA CYS A 526 43.07 19.43 -24.48
C CYS A 526 42.80 17.91 -24.43
N LEU A 527 41.56 17.49 -24.64
CA LEU A 527 41.17 16.08 -24.70
C LEU A 527 41.89 15.32 -25.83
N ASN A 528 42.10 15.97 -26.98
CA ASN A 528 42.88 15.42 -28.09
C ASN A 528 44.38 15.28 -27.76
N GLN A 529 44.96 16.17 -26.95
CA GLN A 529 46.33 16.04 -26.45
C GLN A 529 46.47 14.84 -25.50
N ILE A 530 45.52 14.67 -24.56
CA ILE A 530 45.46 13.50 -23.65
C ILE A 530 45.32 12.18 -24.44
N SER A 531 44.48 12.16 -25.49
CA SER A 531 44.33 10.98 -26.35
C SER A 531 45.63 10.64 -27.11
N ARG A 532 46.32 11.66 -27.65
CA ARG A 532 47.62 11.50 -28.33
C ARG A 532 48.72 10.98 -27.40
N GLN A 533 48.78 11.46 -26.15
CA GLN A 533 49.76 10.98 -25.16
C GLN A 533 49.53 9.51 -24.80
N ASN A 534 48.29 9.11 -24.50
CA ASN A 534 48.01 7.77 -23.94
C ASN A 534 47.82 6.64 -24.98
N ARG A 535 47.79 6.93 -26.28
CA ARG A 535 47.57 5.97 -27.39
C ARG A 535 46.33 5.04 -27.25
N LYS A 536 45.39 5.38 -26.37
CA LYS A 536 44.14 4.64 -26.13
C LYS A 536 42.95 5.53 -26.50
N SER A 537 41.90 4.93 -27.04
CA SER A 537 40.67 5.65 -27.37
C SER A 537 40.11 6.34 -26.13
N LEU A 538 39.79 7.63 -26.25
CA LEU A 538 39.24 8.40 -25.13
C LEU A 538 37.87 7.84 -24.69
N TRP A 539 37.10 7.28 -25.63
CA TRP A 539 35.86 6.56 -25.35
C TRP A 539 36.10 5.25 -24.59
N LEU A 540 37.19 4.52 -24.85
CA LEU A 540 37.55 3.33 -24.09
C LEU A 540 37.96 3.71 -22.65
N LEU A 541 38.72 4.80 -22.49
CA LEU A 541 39.08 5.33 -21.16
C LEU A 541 37.85 5.85 -20.39
N ALA A 542 36.92 6.54 -21.06
CA ALA A 542 35.66 6.99 -20.45
C ALA A 542 34.74 5.81 -20.07
N TYR A 543 34.62 4.80 -20.94
CA TYR A 543 33.87 3.56 -20.69
C TYR A 543 34.45 2.77 -19.51
N ILE A 544 35.78 2.58 -19.48
CA ILE A 544 36.48 1.98 -18.34
C ILE A 544 36.26 2.83 -17.08
N ALA A 545 36.40 4.15 -17.14
CA ALA A 545 36.19 5.03 -15.99
C ALA A 545 34.75 4.91 -15.46
N ILE A 546 33.74 4.96 -16.31
CA ILE A 546 32.33 4.78 -15.92
C ILE A 546 32.13 3.40 -15.27
N ILE A 547 32.57 2.30 -15.91
CA ILE A 547 32.36 0.94 -15.38
C ILE A 547 33.17 0.66 -14.10
N THR A 548 34.37 1.21 -13.95
CA THR A 548 35.18 1.05 -12.72
C THR A 548 34.75 1.98 -11.59
N THR A 549 34.24 3.17 -11.91
CA THR A 549 33.69 4.08 -10.88
C THR A 549 32.28 3.71 -10.44
N TRP A 550 31.45 3.04 -11.24
CA TRP A 550 30.08 2.72 -10.81
C TRP A 550 30.02 1.84 -9.54
N PRO A 551 30.79 0.73 -9.41
CA PRO A 551 30.87 -0.05 -8.17
C PRO A 551 31.61 0.70 -7.05
N VAL A 552 32.65 1.46 -7.39
CA VAL A 552 33.51 2.15 -6.42
C VAL A 552 32.81 3.37 -5.83
N VAL A 553 32.08 4.16 -6.60
CA VAL A 553 31.27 5.30 -6.12
C VAL A 553 30.10 4.78 -5.28
N GLY A 554 29.39 3.73 -5.71
CA GLY A 554 28.34 3.11 -4.87
C GLY A 554 28.88 2.66 -3.50
N SER A 555 30.01 1.94 -3.50
CA SER A 555 30.65 1.43 -2.28
C SER A 555 31.29 2.54 -1.43
N ALA A 556 31.92 3.54 -2.07
CA ALA A 556 32.55 4.66 -1.39
C ALA A 556 31.51 5.62 -0.80
N LEU A 557 30.37 5.86 -1.46
CA LEU A 557 29.28 6.66 -0.89
C LEU A 557 28.74 5.97 0.37
N LEU A 558 28.53 4.65 0.33
CA LEU A 558 28.17 3.83 1.48
C LEU A 558 29.21 3.92 2.62
N LEU A 559 30.50 3.80 2.32
CA LEU A 559 31.57 3.94 3.32
C LEU A 559 31.69 5.36 3.88
N PHE A 560 31.53 6.41 3.05
CA PHE A 560 31.59 7.79 3.49
C PHE A 560 30.38 8.16 4.36
N LEU A 561 29.17 7.69 3.99
CA LEU A 561 27.97 7.81 4.82
C LEU A 561 28.14 7.07 6.15
N LYS A 562 28.64 5.82 6.14
CA LYS A 562 28.88 5.01 7.35
C LYS A 562 29.92 5.67 8.28
N LYS A 563 31.00 6.22 7.72
CA LYS A 563 32.05 6.93 8.49
C LYS A 563 31.58 8.29 9.01
N LYS A 564 30.74 9.02 8.25
CA LYS A 564 30.12 10.26 8.72
C LYS A 564 29.07 10.00 9.82
N PHE A 565 28.38 8.86 9.79
CA PHE A 565 27.53 8.39 10.87
C PHE A 565 28.32 8.02 12.13
N GLN A 566 29.41 7.25 12.01
CA GLN A 566 30.26 6.90 13.16
C GLN A 566 30.84 8.16 13.84
N ASN A 567 31.32 9.13 13.05
CA ASN A 567 31.80 10.41 13.58
C ASN A 567 30.70 11.27 14.23
N PHE A 568 29.40 10.97 14.03
CA PHE A 568 28.28 11.63 14.70
C PHE A 568 27.85 10.90 15.99
N VAL A 569 28.37 9.70 16.24
CA VAL A 569 28.08 8.84 17.40
C VAL A 569 29.26 8.80 18.39
N SER A 570 30.35 9.54 18.12
CA SER A 570 31.56 9.56 18.96
C SER A 570 32.21 10.94 19.01
N GLY A 571 31.63 11.83 19.81
CA GLY A 571 32.22 13.10 20.25
C GLY A 571 32.10 13.24 21.78
N PRO A 572 33.15 13.66 22.51
CA PRO A 572 33.16 13.63 23.97
C PRO A 572 32.38 14.78 24.63
N SER A 573 31.95 14.54 25.87
CA SER A 573 31.26 15.49 26.74
C SER A 573 32.09 16.74 27.07
N LEU A 574 31.40 17.87 27.29
CA LEU A 574 31.98 19.06 27.92
C LEU A 574 31.00 19.66 28.94
N ARG A 575 31.52 19.87 30.15
CA ARG A 575 30.77 20.33 31.34
C ARG A 575 30.34 21.79 31.22
N ARG A 576 29.09 22.09 31.58
CA ARG A 576 28.80 23.00 32.70
C ARG A 576 27.41 22.76 33.28
#